data_AF-A0A929BS45-F1
#
_entry.id   AF-A0A929BS45-F1
#
_cell.length_a   1.000
_cell.length_b   1.000
_cell.length_c   1.000
_cell.angle_alpha   90.00
_cell.angle_beta   90.00
_cell.angle_gamma   90.00
#
_symmetry.space_group_name_H-M   'P 1'
#
loop_
_entity.id
_entity.type
_entity.pdbx_description
1 polymer ?
#
loop_
_entity_poly.entity_id
_entity_poly.type
_entity_poly.pdbx_seq_one_letter_code
_entity_poly.pdbx_strand_id
1 'polypeptide(L)'
;MKKLSVLLFMVFIMTACSSGGPTPTEEVANQPPKIPASQTQPKPTATTVPPTETATATFTPTATPPYPVEGFGPDNFPMDVNPLTGLYVANRRELDKRPVALKINVVPRTGTRPPWGLSSADIVFDYYQNNGYTRFHTIFYGEDTDLAGSIRSARFPDHFLIRMYKSIFAYGSADPLINERLFGAEYSDRLVL
;
A
#
# COMPACT_ATOMS: atom_id res chain seq x y z
N MET A 1 1.89 -20.57 -58.80
CA MET A 1 2.20 -19.49 -57.83
C MET A 1 2.02 -19.88 -56.36
N LYS A 2 1.00 -20.66 -55.97
CA LYS A 2 0.82 -21.10 -54.56
C LYS A 2 1.89 -22.08 -54.04
N LYS A 3 2.40 -23.00 -54.87
CA LYS A 3 3.47 -23.95 -54.44
C LYS A 3 4.86 -23.31 -54.31
N LEU A 4 5.11 -22.19 -55.00
CA LEU A 4 6.38 -21.45 -54.89
C LEU A 4 6.42 -20.58 -53.62
N SER A 5 5.26 -20.06 -53.21
CA SER A 5 5.13 -19.28 -51.97
C SER A 5 5.26 -20.14 -50.69
N VAL A 6 4.87 -21.42 -50.74
CA VAL A 6 5.04 -22.36 -49.62
C VAL A 6 6.51 -22.78 -49.47
N LEU A 7 7.23 -22.94 -50.59
CA LEU A 7 8.66 -23.27 -50.57
C LEU A 7 9.50 -22.10 -50.03
N LEU A 8 9.13 -20.86 -50.37
CA LEU A 8 9.81 -19.66 -49.88
C LEU A 8 9.60 -19.42 -48.38
N PHE A 9 8.43 -19.80 -47.85
CA PHE A 9 8.13 -19.68 -46.41
C PHE A 9 8.84 -20.76 -45.57
N MET A 10 9.08 -21.95 -46.13
CA MET A 10 9.76 -23.05 -45.44
C MET A 10 11.28 -22.86 -45.33
N VAL A 11 11.90 -22.12 -46.27
CA VAL A 11 13.33 -21.74 -46.20
C VAL A 11 13.59 -20.68 -45.13
N PHE A 12 12.61 -19.81 -44.82
CA PHE A 12 12.74 -18.76 -43.81
C PHE A 12 12.72 -19.29 -42.37
N ILE A 13 12.21 -20.50 -42.14
CA ILE A 13 12.08 -21.11 -40.80
C ILE A 13 13.36 -21.87 -40.39
N MET A 14 14.26 -22.19 -41.33
CA MET A 14 15.45 -23.02 -41.07
C MET A 14 16.76 -22.22 -40.81
N THR A 15 16.72 -20.89 -40.72
CA THR A 15 17.90 -20.04 -40.45
C THR A 15 17.97 -19.42 -39.05
N ALA A 16 17.05 -19.77 -38.15
CA ALA A 16 17.05 -19.24 -36.78
C ALA A 16 17.73 -20.18 -35.77
N CYS A 17 18.98 -20.56 -36.02
CA CYS A 17 19.88 -21.11 -34.98
C CYS A 17 21.34 -20.81 -35.37
N SER A 18 21.82 -19.61 -35.02
CA SER A 18 23.25 -19.33 -34.91
C SER A 18 23.48 -18.52 -33.64
N SER A 19 23.82 -19.20 -32.56
CA SER A 19 24.39 -18.61 -31.36
C SER A 19 25.89 -18.42 -31.60
N GLY A 20 26.26 -17.26 -32.16
CA GLY A 20 27.65 -16.81 -32.17
C GLY A 20 28.10 -16.50 -30.75
N GLY A 21 29.05 -17.27 -30.23
CA GLY A 21 29.72 -16.95 -28.97
C GLY A 21 30.64 -15.74 -29.15
N PRO A 22 30.79 -14.87 -28.13
CA PRO A 22 31.70 -13.75 -28.22
C PRO A 22 33.16 -14.23 -28.19
N THR A 23 33.92 -13.78 -29.19
CA THR A 23 35.39 -13.84 -29.27
C THR A 23 36.01 -13.12 -28.06
N PRO A 24 37.10 -13.64 -27.47
CA PRO A 24 37.82 -12.93 -26.41
C PRO A 24 38.43 -11.64 -26.98
N THR A 25 37.99 -10.49 -26.48
CA THR A 25 38.69 -9.23 -26.66
C THR A 25 39.95 -9.27 -25.80
N GLU A 26 41.11 -9.05 -26.41
CA GLU A 26 42.37 -8.80 -25.70
C GLU A 26 42.19 -7.58 -24.78
N GLU A 27 42.23 -7.82 -23.48
CA GLU A 27 42.26 -6.78 -22.46
C GLU A 27 43.66 -6.17 -22.42
N VAL A 28 43.76 -4.93 -22.90
CA VAL A 28 44.93 -4.09 -22.76
C VAL A 28 45.21 -3.87 -21.27
N ALA A 29 46.30 -4.46 -20.79
CA ALA A 29 46.80 -4.28 -19.43
C ALA A 29 47.21 -2.82 -19.20
N ASN A 30 46.30 -2.00 -18.67
CA ASN A 30 46.63 -0.73 -18.05
C ASN A 30 46.98 -0.98 -16.58
N GLN A 31 48.27 -0.90 -16.27
CA GLN A 31 48.79 -0.94 -14.90
C GLN A 31 48.20 0.22 -14.08
N PRO A 32 47.74 -0.01 -12.84
CA PRO A 32 47.42 1.07 -11.92
C PRO A 32 48.71 1.82 -11.50
N PRO A 33 48.66 3.15 -11.28
CA PRO A 33 49.81 3.92 -10.82
C PRO A 33 50.29 3.43 -9.44
N LYS A 34 51.61 3.25 -9.32
CA LYS A 34 52.29 2.92 -8.06
C LYS A 34 52.21 4.12 -7.11
N ILE A 35 51.30 4.09 -6.15
CA ILE A 35 51.21 5.11 -5.08
C ILE A 35 52.32 4.83 -4.04
N PRO A 36 53.09 5.84 -3.59
CA PRO A 36 54.11 5.66 -2.56
C PRO A 36 53.47 5.24 -1.23
N ALA A 37 54.02 4.21 -0.59
CA ALA A 37 53.61 3.78 0.74
C ALA A 37 53.92 4.88 1.78
N SER A 38 52.89 5.49 2.34
CA SER A 38 53.00 6.35 3.53
C SER A 38 52.97 5.47 4.78
N GLN A 39 54.06 5.45 5.53
CA GLN A 39 54.17 4.72 6.78
C GLN A 39 53.31 5.40 7.85
N THR A 40 52.21 4.77 8.24
CA THR A 40 51.41 5.18 9.41
C THR A 40 51.81 4.34 10.61
N GLN A 41 52.38 4.99 11.62
CA GLN A 41 52.67 4.39 12.92
C GLN A 41 51.36 4.10 13.67
N PRO A 42 51.14 2.90 14.25
CA PRO A 42 49.92 2.62 15.00
C PRO A 42 49.94 3.37 16.33
N LYS A 43 48.98 4.28 16.52
CA LYS A 43 48.65 4.90 17.81
C LYS A 43 47.81 3.91 18.62
N PRO A 44 48.12 3.63 19.91
CA PRO A 44 47.32 2.72 20.72
C PRO A 44 45.89 3.26 20.87
N THR A 45 44.91 2.45 20.44
CA THR A 45 43.48 2.74 20.58
C THR A 45 43.06 2.32 21.98
N ALA A 46 42.59 3.29 22.78
CA ALA A 46 41.99 2.98 24.08
C ALA A 46 40.68 2.21 23.85
N THR A 47 40.57 1.02 24.43
CA THR A 47 39.33 0.23 24.40
C THR A 47 38.34 0.84 25.40
N THR A 48 37.29 1.49 24.89
CA THR A 48 36.16 1.95 25.69
C THR A 48 35.32 0.75 26.13
N VAL A 49 35.11 0.62 27.44
CA VAL A 49 34.21 -0.40 28.01
C VAL A 49 32.77 -0.04 27.62
N PRO A 50 31.95 -0.99 27.12
CA PRO A 50 30.57 -0.70 26.75
C PRO A 50 29.75 -0.29 27.99
N PRO A 51 28.81 0.67 27.87
CA PRO A 51 27.96 1.07 28.97
C PRO A 51 27.07 -0.10 29.41
N THR A 52 26.95 -0.31 30.72
CA THR A 52 26.01 -1.26 31.31
C THR A 52 24.58 -0.82 31.03
N GLU A 53 23.79 -1.65 30.35
CA GLU A 53 22.39 -1.38 30.08
C GLU A 53 21.61 -1.29 31.40
N THR A 54 21.02 -0.13 31.67
CA THR A 54 20.09 0.06 32.80
C THR A 54 18.73 -0.47 32.36
N ALA A 55 18.14 -1.37 33.15
CA ALA A 55 16.82 -1.92 32.85
C ALA A 55 15.77 -0.81 32.80
N THR A 56 15.25 -0.55 31.59
CA THR A 56 14.13 0.37 31.38
C THR A 56 12.87 -0.21 32.03
N ALA A 57 12.17 0.58 32.83
CA ALA A 57 10.91 0.18 33.44
C ALA A 57 9.93 -0.29 32.34
N THR A 58 9.44 -1.52 32.47
CA THR A 58 8.45 -2.07 31.55
C THR A 58 7.09 -1.48 31.90
N PHE A 59 6.51 -0.69 31.01
CA PHE A 59 5.16 -0.17 31.17
C PHE A 59 4.18 -1.34 31.25
N THR A 60 3.41 -1.41 32.33
CA THR A 60 2.29 -2.34 32.44
C THR A 60 1.11 -1.73 31.68
N PRO A 61 0.46 -2.43 30.72
CA PRO A 61 -0.65 -1.88 29.98
C PRO A 61 -1.83 -1.61 30.93
N THR A 62 -2.23 -0.34 31.04
CA THR A 62 -3.49 0.03 31.70
C THR A 62 -4.65 -0.43 30.83
N ALA A 63 -5.60 -1.16 31.40
CA ALA A 63 -6.80 -1.59 30.69
C ALA A 63 -7.54 -0.36 30.13
N THR A 64 -7.73 -0.31 28.82
CA THR A 64 -8.59 0.69 28.20
C THR A 64 -10.03 0.46 28.70
N PRO A 65 -10.71 1.49 29.24
CA PRO A 65 -12.10 1.33 29.63
C PRO A 65 -12.93 0.86 28.43
N PRO A 66 -13.95 0.02 28.64
CA PRO A 66 -14.78 -0.47 27.55
C PRO A 66 -15.45 0.72 26.85
N TYR A 67 -15.46 0.70 25.51
CA TYR A 67 -16.22 1.68 24.74
C TYR A 67 -17.72 1.47 25.05
N PRO A 68 -18.47 2.52 25.42
CA PRO A 68 -19.90 2.39 25.72
C PRO A 68 -20.65 1.84 24.52
N VAL A 69 -21.62 0.96 24.76
CA VAL A 69 -22.37 0.28 23.67
C VAL A 69 -23.20 1.30 22.88
N GLU A 70 -23.72 2.29 23.58
CA GLU A 70 -24.41 3.47 23.08
C GLU A 70 -23.52 4.43 22.28
N GLY A 71 -22.20 4.29 22.39
CA GLY A 71 -21.23 5.20 21.78
C GLY A 71 -21.11 6.54 22.51
N PHE A 72 -20.28 7.43 21.94
CA PHE A 72 -20.15 8.81 22.40
C PHE A 72 -20.82 9.74 21.39
N GLY A 73 -21.77 10.56 21.85
CA GLY A 73 -22.43 11.57 21.03
C GLY A 73 -23.85 11.86 21.51
N PRO A 74 -24.53 12.83 20.87
CA PRO A 74 -25.96 13.02 21.02
C PRO A 74 -26.75 11.75 20.63
N ASP A 75 -27.87 11.48 21.28
CA ASP A 75 -28.79 10.39 20.94
C ASP A 75 -29.90 10.83 19.96
N ASN A 76 -29.97 12.11 19.65
CA ASN A 76 -31.04 12.76 18.92
C ASN A 76 -30.63 13.25 17.52
N PHE A 77 -29.75 12.51 16.83
CA PHE A 77 -29.36 12.86 15.47
C PHE A 77 -30.58 12.91 14.54
N PRO A 78 -30.75 13.99 13.75
CA PRO A 78 -31.82 14.06 12.76
C PRO A 78 -31.73 12.90 11.77
N MET A 79 -32.88 12.32 11.43
CA MET A 79 -32.95 11.12 10.60
C MET A 79 -32.54 11.35 9.13
N ASP A 80 -32.42 12.60 8.71
CA ASP A 80 -32.08 13.08 7.37
C ASP A 80 -30.71 13.75 7.32
N VAL A 81 -29.88 13.59 8.36
CA VAL A 81 -28.51 14.10 8.41
C VAL A 81 -27.51 12.95 8.28
N ASN A 82 -26.57 13.09 7.36
CA ASN A 82 -25.47 12.14 7.20
C ASN A 82 -24.55 12.20 8.45
N PRO A 83 -24.41 11.10 9.23
CA PRO A 83 -23.58 11.07 10.43
C PRO A 83 -22.07 11.25 10.18
N LEU A 84 -21.59 11.08 8.95
CA LEU A 84 -20.16 11.25 8.61
C LEU A 84 -19.80 12.70 8.27
N THR A 85 -20.75 13.47 7.75
CA THR A 85 -20.50 14.85 7.27
C THR A 85 -21.27 15.93 8.03
N GLY A 86 -22.34 15.56 8.73
CA GLY A 86 -23.26 16.50 9.39
C GLY A 86 -24.16 17.28 8.41
N LEU A 87 -24.21 16.88 7.15
CA LEU A 87 -25.02 17.53 6.11
C LEU A 87 -26.36 16.82 5.91
N TYR A 88 -27.40 17.58 5.54
CA TYR A 88 -28.69 17.02 5.16
C TYR A 88 -28.59 16.24 3.84
N VAL A 89 -29.29 15.11 3.76
CA VAL A 89 -29.45 14.35 2.51
C VAL A 89 -30.80 14.64 1.85
N ALA A 90 -30.84 14.68 0.52
CA ALA A 90 -32.08 14.88 -0.22
C ALA A 90 -33.04 13.68 -0.09
N ASN A 91 -32.48 12.47 0.04
CA ASN A 91 -33.23 11.23 0.19
C ASN A 91 -32.70 10.44 1.38
N ARG A 92 -33.54 10.25 2.40
CA ARG A 92 -33.17 9.49 3.61
C ARG A 92 -32.73 8.06 3.31
N ARG A 93 -33.25 7.42 2.26
CA ARG A 93 -32.89 6.04 1.91
C ARG A 93 -31.41 5.86 1.60
N GLU A 94 -30.70 6.94 1.26
CA GLU A 94 -29.24 6.90 1.09
C GLU A 94 -28.53 6.53 2.40
N LEU A 95 -29.13 6.90 3.55
CA LEU A 95 -28.60 6.59 4.88
C LEU A 95 -28.95 5.18 5.38
N ASP A 96 -29.70 4.40 4.61
CA ASP A 96 -29.94 2.98 4.91
C ASP A 96 -28.84 2.09 4.31
N LYS A 97 -27.94 2.66 3.50
CA LYS A 97 -26.79 1.97 2.90
C LYS A 97 -25.68 1.77 3.93
N ARG A 98 -24.76 0.85 3.65
CA ARG A 98 -23.51 0.71 4.41
C ARG A 98 -22.42 1.57 3.75
N PRO A 99 -21.58 2.29 4.51
CA PRO A 99 -20.44 3.01 3.94
C PRO A 99 -19.51 2.08 3.16
N VAL A 100 -18.97 2.57 2.05
CA VAL A 100 -18.00 1.83 1.22
C VAL A 100 -16.64 2.49 1.35
N ALA A 101 -15.65 1.71 1.75
CA ALA A 101 -14.28 2.13 1.90
C ALA A 101 -13.40 1.58 0.77
N LEU A 102 -12.57 2.45 0.18
CA LEU A 102 -11.62 2.06 -0.85
C LEU A 102 -10.20 2.35 -0.39
N LYS A 103 -9.31 1.41 -0.70
CA LYS A 103 -7.87 1.63 -0.56
C LYS A 103 -7.32 2.29 -1.82
N ILE A 104 -7.03 3.59 -1.78
CA ILE A 104 -6.63 4.36 -2.97
C ILE A 104 -5.13 4.63 -3.01
N ASN A 105 -4.50 4.31 -4.13
CA ASN A 105 -3.10 4.60 -4.40
C ASN A 105 -2.89 6.05 -4.87
N VAL A 106 -1.85 6.69 -4.33
CA VAL A 106 -1.42 8.04 -4.74
C VAL A 106 0.08 8.14 -5.03
N VAL A 107 0.74 6.99 -5.22
CA VAL A 107 2.16 6.88 -5.55
C VAL A 107 2.36 5.84 -6.67
N PRO A 108 3.15 6.11 -7.74
CA PRO A 108 3.95 7.32 -7.96
C PRO A 108 3.11 8.51 -8.44
N ARG A 109 3.58 9.73 -8.15
CA ARG A 109 2.85 10.97 -8.49
C ARG A 109 2.50 11.09 -9.98
N THR A 110 3.35 10.60 -10.86
CA THR A 110 3.24 10.76 -12.32
C THR A 110 2.12 9.95 -12.97
N GLY A 111 1.55 8.94 -12.29
CA GLY A 111 0.56 8.04 -12.89
C GLY A 111 -0.65 7.73 -12.02
N THR A 112 -0.68 8.22 -10.77
CA THR A 112 -1.77 7.92 -9.83
C THR A 112 -2.42 9.20 -9.30
N ARG A 113 -2.07 10.36 -9.87
CA ARG A 113 -2.62 11.66 -9.48
C ARG A 113 -3.13 12.40 -10.71
N PRO A 114 -4.33 13.00 -10.64
CA PRO A 114 -5.28 12.91 -9.53
C PRO A 114 -5.90 11.49 -9.41
N PRO A 115 -6.18 11.00 -8.19
CA PRO A 115 -6.99 9.80 -8.01
C PRO A 115 -8.44 10.06 -8.44
N TRP A 116 -9.11 9.02 -8.93
CA TRP A 116 -10.52 9.09 -9.33
C TRP A 116 -11.44 9.07 -8.11
N GLY A 117 -12.55 9.81 -8.19
CA GLY A 117 -13.64 9.78 -7.21
C GLY A 117 -13.34 10.41 -5.85
N LEU A 118 -12.12 10.89 -5.59
CA LEU A 118 -11.72 11.36 -4.26
C LEU A 118 -12.58 12.53 -3.73
N SER A 119 -13.09 13.38 -4.61
CA SER A 119 -13.95 14.52 -4.24
C SER A 119 -15.32 14.12 -3.69
N SER A 120 -15.77 12.90 -3.96
CA SER A 120 -17.06 12.38 -3.48
C SER A 120 -16.92 11.57 -2.19
N ALA A 121 -15.71 11.43 -1.64
CA ALA A 121 -15.49 10.74 -0.38
C ALA A 121 -15.86 11.65 0.80
N ASP A 122 -16.67 11.15 1.74
CA ASP A 122 -17.03 11.87 2.95
C ASP A 122 -15.84 12.00 3.91
N ILE A 123 -15.02 10.95 3.99
CA ILE A 123 -13.84 10.90 4.86
C ILE A 123 -12.65 10.32 4.09
N VAL A 124 -11.51 11.00 4.18
CA VAL A 124 -10.24 10.54 3.61
C VAL A 124 -9.20 10.45 4.70
N PHE A 125 -8.77 9.23 5.03
CA PHE A 125 -7.61 9.02 5.89
C PHE A 125 -6.34 8.94 5.06
N ASP A 126 -5.40 9.84 5.33
CA ASP A 126 -4.04 9.78 4.79
C ASP A 126 -3.06 9.33 5.87
N TYR A 127 -2.37 8.21 5.63
CA TYR A 127 -1.39 7.70 6.57
C TYR A 127 -0.23 6.99 5.89
N TYR A 128 0.90 7.04 6.57
CA TYR A 128 2.14 6.40 6.15
C TYR A 128 2.02 4.88 6.11
N GLN A 129 2.60 4.30 5.06
CA GLN A 129 2.66 2.86 4.83
C GLN A 129 4.08 2.51 4.37
N ASN A 130 4.22 1.60 3.40
CA ASN A 130 5.53 1.11 2.93
C ASN A 130 6.48 2.26 2.59
N ASN A 131 7.68 2.20 3.16
CA ASN A 131 8.82 3.04 2.83
C ASN A 131 8.52 4.54 2.93
N GLY A 132 7.71 4.95 3.93
CA GLY A 132 7.38 6.36 4.16
C GLY A 132 6.44 6.98 3.13
N TYR A 133 5.84 6.17 2.26
CA TYR A 133 4.81 6.63 1.32
C TYR A 133 3.41 6.46 1.90
N THR A 134 2.53 7.39 1.59
CA THR A 134 1.14 7.32 2.03
C THR A 134 0.20 6.73 0.96
N ARG A 135 -0.95 6.22 1.41
CA ARG A 135 -2.10 5.84 0.57
C ARG A 135 -3.37 6.16 1.34
N PHE A 136 -4.44 6.44 0.61
CA PHE A 136 -5.69 6.85 1.22
C PHE A 136 -6.56 5.65 1.59
N HIS A 137 -7.25 5.75 2.72
CA HIS A 137 -8.44 4.96 3.01
C HIS A 137 -9.63 5.91 2.95
N THR A 138 -10.39 5.83 1.87
CA THR A 138 -11.49 6.75 1.56
C THR A 138 -12.81 6.10 1.91
N ILE A 139 -13.73 6.81 2.54
CA ILE A 139 -15.06 6.33 2.92
C ILE A 139 -16.10 7.14 2.14
N PHE A 140 -16.96 6.42 1.43
CA PHE A 140 -18.08 6.93 0.65
C PHE A 140 -19.39 6.48 1.28
N TYR A 141 -20.31 7.42 1.48
CA TYR A 141 -21.61 7.14 2.07
C TYR A 141 -22.69 8.14 1.63
N GLY A 142 -22.39 9.45 1.66
CA GLY A 142 -23.36 10.52 1.37
C GLY A 142 -23.65 10.73 -0.11
N GLU A 143 -22.70 10.44 -0.99
CA GLU A 143 -22.81 10.58 -2.43
C GLU A 143 -22.34 9.30 -3.13
N ASP A 144 -23.07 8.90 -4.17
CA ASP A 144 -22.63 7.82 -5.06
C ASP A 144 -21.52 8.34 -6.01
N THR A 145 -20.58 7.47 -6.37
CA THR A 145 -19.53 7.78 -7.34
C THR A 145 -19.46 6.71 -8.42
N ASP A 146 -19.40 7.13 -9.69
CA ASP A 146 -19.30 6.19 -10.82
C ASP A 146 -17.92 5.51 -10.88
N LEU A 147 -16.88 6.19 -10.41
CA LEU A 147 -15.50 5.71 -10.46
C LEU A 147 -14.69 6.23 -9.28
N ALA A 148 -14.01 5.32 -8.58
CA ALA A 148 -13.04 5.67 -7.55
C ALA A 148 -11.81 4.74 -7.59
N GLY A 149 -10.62 5.29 -7.42
CA GLY A 149 -9.37 4.54 -7.52
C GLY A 149 -8.13 5.41 -7.76
N SER A 150 -6.97 4.86 -8.09
CA SER A 150 -6.65 3.45 -8.34
C SER A 150 -6.62 2.62 -7.05
N ILE A 151 -7.09 1.37 -7.10
CA ILE A 151 -7.09 0.47 -5.94
C ILE A 151 -5.65 0.07 -5.56
N ARG A 152 -5.37 0.01 -4.25
CA ARG A 152 -4.11 -0.49 -3.68
C ARG A 152 -4.36 -1.55 -2.63
N SER A 153 -3.27 -2.22 -2.26
CA SER A 153 -3.24 -3.13 -1.14
C SER A 153 -3.52 -2.50 0.23
N ALA A 154 -4.20 -3.26 1.08
CA ALA A 154 -4.52 -2.92 2.46
C ALA A 154 -3.33 -3.12 3.41
N ARG A 155 -3.38 -2.47 4.56
CA ARG A 155 -2.38 -2.51 5.65
C ARG A 155 -3.07 -2.68 6.99
N PHE A 156 -2.28 -2.98 8.02
CA PHE A 156 -2.78 -3.18 9.38
C PHE A 156 -3.72 -2.08 9.87
N PRO A 157 -3.49 -0.77 9.63
CA PRO A 157 -4.42 0.26 10.08
C PRO A 157 -5.83 0.19 9.46
N ASP A 158 -5.97 -0.35 8.24
CA ASP A 158 -7.28 -0.48 7.58
C ASP A 158 -8.24 -1.32 8.41
N HIS A 159 -7.74 -2.32 9.15
CA HIS A 159 -8.51 -3.17 10.06
C HIS A 159 -9.32 -2.37 11.09
N PHE A 160 -8.74 -1.30 11.63
CA PHE A 160 -9.42 -0.47 12.63
C PHE A 160 -10.46 0.45 11.98
N LEU A 161 -10.15 1.00 10.80
CA LEU A 161 -11.07 1.86 10.04
C LEU A 161 -12.33 1.10 9.61
N ILE A 162 -12.19 -0.14 9.15
CA ILE A 162 -13.33 -1.01 8.79
C ILE A 162 -14.26 -1.24 9.99
N ARG A 163 -13.71 -1.38 11.19
CA ARG A 163 -14.49 -1.57 12.42
C ARG A 163 -15.18 -0.29 12.88
N MET A 164 -14.44 0.81 12.92
CA MET A 164 -14.96 2.11 13.36
C MET A 164 -16.14 2.55 12.50
N TYR A 165 -16.03 2.40 11.18
CA TYR A 165 -17.06 2.84 10.24
C TYR A 165 -18.00 1.75 9.75
N LYS A 166 -17.76 0.51 10.20
CA LYS A 166 -18.52 -0.67 9.77
C LYS A 166 -18.65 -0.72 8.24
N SER A 167 -17.60 -0.35 7.51
CA SER A 167 -17.64 -0.22 6.04
C SER A 167 -17.57 -1.56 5.31
N ILE A 168 -18.04 -1.59 4.07
CA ILE A 168 -17.55 -2.51 3.02
C ILE A 168 -16.15 -2.04 2.64
N PHE A 169 -15.20 -2.94 2.38
CA PHE A 169 -13.83 -2.53 2.08
C PHE A 169 -13.27 -3.18 0.83
N ALA A 170 -12.99 -2.35 -0.17
CA ALA A 170 -12.39 -2.74 -1.44
C ALA A 170 -10.90 -2.41 -1.46
N TYR A 171 -10.09 -3.43 -1.78
CA TYR A 171 -8.63 -3.33 -1.80
C TYR A 171 -8.03 -4.36 -2.75
N GLY A 172 -6.81 -4.13 -3.25
CA GLY A 172 -6.27 -4.96 -4.35
C GLY A 172 -5.52 -6.22 -3.92
N SER A 173 -5.00 -6.26 -2.68
CA SER A 173 -4.28 -7.40 -2.06
C SER A 173 -3.78 -6.97 -0.67
N ALA A 174 -3.13 -7.83 0.11
CA ALA A 174 -2.34 -7.40 1.26
C ALA A 174 -1.15 -8.33 1.47
N ASP A 175 -0.26 -7.97 2.39
CA ASP A 175 0.69 -8.93 2.93
C ASP A 175 -0.07 -10.16 3.50
N PRO A 176 0.45 -11.40 3.38
CA PRO A 176 -0.26 -12.60 3.80
C PRO A 176 -0.79 -12.55 5.24
N LEU A 177 -0.01 -12.01 6.20
CA LEU A 177 -0.45 -11.90 7.60
C LEU A 177 -1.58 -10.88 7.76
N ILE A 178 -1.56 -9.82 6.95
CA ILE A 178 -2.64 -8.83 6.92
C ILE A 178 -3.88 -9.44 6.30
N ASN A 179 -3.75 -10.17 5.19
CA ASN A 179 -4.89 -10.87 4.57
C ASN A 179 -5.50 -11.91 5.51
N GLU A 180 -4.69 -12.73 6.18
CA GLU A 180 -5.17 -13.68 7.19
C GLU A 180 -5.97 -12.96 8.28
N ARG A 181 -5.47 -11.83 8.78
CA ARG A 181 -6.19 -11.01 9.76
C ARG A 181 -7.50 -10.44 9.20
N LEU A 182 -7.50 -9.94 7.97
CA LEU A 182 -8.69 -9.35 7.36
C LEU A 182 -9.78 -10.42 7.12
N PHE A 183 -9.41 -11.57 6.57
CA PHE A 183 -10.33 -12.67 6.31
C PHE A 183 -10.76 -13.43 7.57
N GLY A 184 -9.93 -13.45 8.61
CA GLY A 184 -10.26 -14.01 9.92
C GLY A 184 -11.07 -13.07 10.81
N ALA A 185 -11.34 -11.83 10.38
CA ALA A 185 -12.11 -10.87 11.15
C ALA A 185 -13.62 -11.09 11.03
N GLU A 186 -14.37 -10.54 11.97
CA GLU A 186 -15.84 -10.59 12.04
C GLU A 186 -16.55 -9.83 10.90
N TYR A 187 -15.79 -9.16 10.04
CA TYR A 187 -16.28 -8.35 8.92
C TYR A 187 -15.87 -8.92 7.56
N SER A 188 -15.33 -10.14 7.51
CA SER A 188 -14.75 -10.72 6.30
C SER A 188 -15.72 -10.83 5.12
N ASP A 189 -17.02 -10.97 5.41
CA ASP A 189 -18.12 -10.93 4.45
C ASP A 189 -18.30 -9.57 3.75
N ARG A 190 -17.65 -8.52 4.27
CA ARG A 190 -17.68 -7.14 3.74
C ARG A 190 -16.41 -6.77 2.97
N LEU A 191 -15.52 -7.73 2.72
CA LEU A 191 -14.31 -7.50 1.93
C LEU A 191 -14.57 -7.71 0.44
N VAL A 192 -14.02 -6.82 -0.38
CA VAL A 192 -14.10 -6.87 -1.84
C VAL A 192 -12.68 -6.86 -2.41
N LEU A 193 -12.37 -7.88 -3.21
CA LEU A 193 -11.07 -8.13 -3.84
C LEU A 193 -11.24 -8.38 -5.34
#